data_AF-A0AAE7BE36-F1
#
_entry.id   AF-A0AAE7BE36-F1
#
_cell.length_a   1.000
_cell.length_b   1.000
_cell.length_c   1.000
_cell.angle_alpha   90.00
_cell.angle_beta   90.00
_cell.angle_gamma   90.00
#
_symmetry.space_group_name_H-M   'P 1'
#
loop_
_entity.id
_entity.type
_entity.pdbx_description
1 polymer ?
#
loop_
_entity_poly.entity_id
_entity_poly.type
_entity_poly.pdbx_seq_one_letter_code
_entity_poly.pdbx_strand_id
1 'polypeptide(L)'
;MEIDFSNSTKEEIDNFYKVVSNNVKNHRIEKGFSQEKLALDIGIKSIAFYSNCENNKYDKHFNLEHLYKISKSLNVPLEDLIK
;
A
#
# COMPACT_ATOMS: atom_id res chain seq x y z
N MET A 1 -22.91 6.76 24.51
CA MET A 1 -21.78 5.85 24.25
C MET A 1 -22.06 5.28 22.87
N GLU A 2 -21.31 5.69 21.85
CA GLU A 2 -21.45 5.06 20.53
C GLU A 2 -20.98 3.61 20.67
N ILE A 3 -21.87 2.67 20.36
CA ILE A 3 -21.54 1.25 20.35
C ILE A 3 -20.84 1.02 19.01
N ASP A 4 -19.53 0.79 19.07
CA ASP A 4 -18.76 0.33 17.92
C ASP A 4 -19.01 -1.17 17.74
N PHE A 5 -19.71 -1.54 16.66
CA PHE A 5 -19.99 -2.93 16.29
C PHE A 5 -18.85 -3.58 15.49
N SER A 6 -17.71 -2.90 15.35
CA SER A 6 -16.54 -3.41 14.63
C SER A 6 -15.87 -4.59 15.34
N ASN A 7 -15.41 -5.57 14.56
CA ASN A 7 -14.58 -6.68 15.04
C ASN A 7 -13.09 -6.32 15.07
N SER A 8 -12.74 -5.05 14.87
CA SER A 8 -11.37 -4.54 14.84
C SER A 8 -11.33 -3.12 15.38
N THR A 9 -10.29 -2.80 16.13
CA THR A 9 -10.02 -1.44 16.58
C THR A 9 -9.44 -0.59 15.45
N LYS A 10 -9.54 0.73 15.58
CA LYS A 10 -8.84 1.66 14.67
C LYS A 10 -7.33 1.42 14.63
N GLU A 11 -6.72 1.11 15.77
CA GLU A 11 -5.28 0.83 15.86
C GLU A 11 -4.89 -0.42 15.07
N GLU A 12 -5.69 -1.50 15.16
CA GLU A 12 -5.46 -2.71 14.36
C GLU A 12 -5.53 -2.43 12.86
N ILE A 13 -6.50 -1.63 12.41
CA ILE A 13 -6.62 -1.22 11.00
C ILE A 13 -5.46 -0.32 10.57
N ASP A 14 -5.05 0.64 11.38
CA ASP A 14 -3.90 1.50 11.09
C ASP A 14 -2.60 0.68 10.98
N ASN A 15 -2.43 -0.32 11.85
CA ASN A 15 -1.28 -1.23 11.81
C ASN A 15 -1.32 -2.14 10.57
N PHE A 16 -2.49 -2.64 10.17
CA PHE A 16 -2.65 -3.38 8.92
C PHE A 16 -2.19 -2.55 7.71
N TYR A 17 -2.63 -1.29 7.60
CA TYR A 17 -2.18 -0.43 6.51
C TYR A 17 -0.67 -0.15 6.53
N LYS A 18 -0.06 0.01 7.72
CA LYS A 18 1.40 0.15 7.83
C LYS A 18 2.15 -1.09 7.32
N VAL A 19 1.66 -2.29 7.62
CA VAL A 19 2.25 -3.55 7.11
C VAL A 19 2.19 -3.57 5.60
N VAL A 20 1.01 -3.32 5.01
CA VAL A 20 0.83 -3.26 3.55
C VAL A 20 1.77 -2.23 2.90
N SER A 21 1.83 -1.01 3.44
CA SER A 21 2.72 0.05 2.96
C SER A 21 4.20 -0.37 3.00
N ASN A 22 4.64 -1.01 4.08
CA ASN A 22 6.01 -1.48 4.24
C ASN A 22 6.34 -2.62 3.27
N ASN A 23 5.44 -3.57 3.06
CA ASN A 23 5.66 -4.67 2.12
C ASN A 23 5.81 -4.16 0.69
N VAL A 24 4.92 -3.26 0.25
CA VAL A 24 5.04 -2.58 -1.05
C VAL A 24 6.39 -1.88 -1.17
N LYS A 25 6.80 -1.11 -0.14
CA LYS A 25 8.07 -0.40 -0.12
C LYS A 25 9.27 -1.33 -0.23
N ASN A 26 9.28 -2.40 0.54
CA ASN A 26 10.38 -3.36 0.59
C ASN A 26 10.56 -4.04 -0.76
N HIS A 27 9.48 -4.61 -1.32
CA HIS A 27 9.54 -5.23 -2.64
C HIS A 27 9.87 -4.24 -3.75
N ARG A 28 9.37 -3.01 -3.69
CA ARG A 28 9.74 -1.96 -4.66
C ARG A 28 11.25 -1.72 -4.64
N ILE A 29 11.84 -1.59 -3.45
CA ILE A 29 13.29 -1.36 -3.29
C ILE A 29 14.09 -2.59 -3.75
N GLU A 30 13.68 -3.80 -3.35
CA GLU A 30 14.32 -5.06 -3.76
C GLU A 30 14.36 -5.23 -5.28
N LYS A 31 13.30 -4.80 -5.98
CA LYS A 31 13.21 -4.85 -7.45
C LYS A 31 13.88 -3.65 -8.13
N GLY A 32 14.40 -2.70 -7.37
CA GLY A 32 15.12 -1.53 -7.91
C GLY A 32 14.21 -0.47 -8.56
N PHE A 33 12.94 -0.37 -8.15
CA PHE A 33 12.02 0.63 -8.68
C PHE A 33 12.06 1.92 -7.85
N SER A 34 12.07 3.09 -8.50
CA SER A 34 11.74 4.34 -7.81
C SER A 34 10.23 4.42 -7.55
N GLN A 35 9.81 5.27 -6.61
CA GLN A 35 8.38 5.51 -6.36
C GLN A 35 7.68 6.04 -7.62
N GLU A 36 8.32 6.97 -8.34
CA GLU A 36 7.81 7.52 -9.59
C GLU A 36 7.64 6.43 -10.66
N LYS A 37 8.65 5.56 -10.85
CA LYS A 37 8.60 4.49 -11.84
C LYS A 37 7.42 3.54 -11.57
N LEU A 38 7.26 3.10 -10.32
CA LEU A 38 6.17 2.18 -9.98
C LEU A 38 4.81 2.88 -10.06
N ALA A 39 4.70 4.14 -9.62
CA ALA A 39 3.46 4.90 -9.73
C ALA A 39 2.98 5.04 -11.19
N LEU A 40 3.88 5.37 -12.11
CA LEU A 40 3.57 5.47 -13.54
C LEU A 40 3.15 4.12 -14.12
N ASP A 41 3.85 3.04 -13.78
CA ASP A 41 3.57 1.70 -14.29
C ASP A 41 2.17 1.19 -13.90
N ILE A 42 1.71 1.53 -12.69
CA ILE A 42 0.36 1.16 -12.22
C ILE A 42 -0.73 2.20 -12.57
N GLY A 43 -0.37 3.25 -13.32
CA GLY A 43 -1.30 4.28 -13.79
C GLY A 43 -1.68 5.35 -12.76
N ILE A 44 -0.92 5.51 -11.67
CA ILE A 44 -1.09 6.59 -10.69
C ILE A 44 -0.39 7.85 -11.20
N LYS A 45 -1.19 8.88 -11.53
CA LYS A 45 -0.69 10.17 -12.03
C LYS A 45 -0.05 11.06 -10.95
N SER A 46 -0.45 10.89 -9.69
CA SER A 46 0.04 11.70 -8.58
C SER A 46 1.13 10.95 -7.81
N ILE A 47 2.39 11.34 -8.03
CA ILE A 47 3.54 10.81 -7.29
C ILE A 47 3.38 11.07 -5.78
N ALA A 48 2.82 12.22 -5.41
CA ALA A 48 2.54 12.56 -4.01
C ALA A 48 1.53 11.59 -3.39
N PHE A 49 0.48 11.19 -4.13
CA PHE A 49 -0.47 10.18 -3.65
C PHE A 49 0.23 8.84 -3.42
N TYR A 50 0.99 8.35 -4.41
CA TYR A 50 1.76 7.11 -4.26
C TYR A 50 2.68 7.16 -3.03
N SER A 51 3.44 8.25 -2.88
CA SER A 51 4.38 8.42 -1.77
C SER A 51 3.67 8.46 -0.42
N ASN A 52 2.47 9.05 -0.34
CA ASN A 52 1.67 9.07 0.87
C ASN A 52 1.12 7.68 1.22
N CYS A 53 0.69 6.90 0.23
CA CYS A 53 0.30 5.50 0.42
C CYS A 53 1.47 4.66 0.93
N GLU A 54 2.63 4.73 0.29
CA GLU A 54 3.80 3.93 0.66
C GLU A 54 4.40 4.34 2.02
N ASN A 55 4.24 5.60 2.43
CA ASN A 55 4.67 6.06 3.75
C ASN A 55 3.57 6.03 4.81
N ASN A 56 2.37 5.53 4.49
CA ASN A 56 1.19 5.50 5.37
C ASN A 56 0.90 6.88 6.00
N LYS A 57 0.86 7.94 5.19
CA LYS A 57 0.63 9.34 5.62
C LYS A 57 -0.69 9.89 5.12
N TYR A 58 -1.24 10.84 5.89
CA TYR A 58 -2.44 11.61 5.54
C TYR A 58 -3.66 10.74 5.21
N ASP A 59 -3.76 9.59 5.88
CA ASP A 59 -4.83 8.61 5.67
C ASP A 59 -4.97 8.19 4.19
N LYS A 60 -3.82 8.03 3.51
CA LYS A 60 -3.73 7.51 2.15
C LYS A 60 -3.22 6.09 2.19
N HIS A 61 -3.96 5.21 1.53
CA HIS A 61 -3.69 3.78 1.47
C HIS A 61 -3.82 3.31 0.02
N PHE A 62 -3.12 2.23 -0.32
CA PHE A 62 -3.36 1.54 -1.59
C PHE A 62 -4.73 0.84 -1.52
N ASN A 63 -5.54 0.98 -2.56
CA ASN A 63 -6.74 0.17 -2.71
C ASN A 63 -6.37 -1.20 -3.32
N LEU A 64 -7.33 -2.11 -3.42
CA LEU A 64 -7.10 -3.45 -3.95
C LEU A 64 -6.62 -3.46 -5.40
N GLU A 65 -7.10 -2.53 -6.24
CA GLU A 65 -6.65 -2.40 -7.64
C GLU A 65 -5.18 -1.97 -7.72
N HIS A 66 -4.76 -1.02 -6.88
CA HIS A 66 -3.37 -0.60 -6.78
C HIS A 66 -2.48 -1.78 -6.37
N LEU A 67 -2.85 -2.52 -5.31
CA LEU A 67 -2.08 -3.67 -4.85
C LEU A 67 -1.97 -4.76 -5.91
N TYR A 68 -3.07 -5.05 -6.62
CA TYR A 68 -3.04 -6.00 -7.72
C TYR A 68 -2.11 -5.55 -8.86
N LYS A 69 -2.14 -4.28 -9.26
CA LYS A 69 -1.22 -3.77 -10.29
C LYS A 69 0.23 -3.76 -9.82
N ILE A 70 0.49 -3.40 -8.56
CA ILE A 70 1.82 -3.41 -7.95
C ILE A 70 2.38 -4.84 -7.94
N SER A 71 1.58 -5.85 -7.58
CA SER A 71 2.05 -7.24 -7.55
C SER A 71 2.47 -7.72 -8.95
N LYS A 72 1.72 -7.32 -9.98
CA LYS A 72 2.06 -7.59 -11.39
C LYS A 72 3.32 -6.85 -11.83
N SER A 73 3.47 -5.57 -11.47
CA SER A 73 4.64 -4.74 -11.81
C SER A 73 5.94 -5.28 -11.19
N LEU A 74 5.87 -5.68 -9.91
CA LEU A 74 7.01 -6.19 -9.15
C LEU A 74 7.26 -7.69 -9.36
N ASN A 75 6.37 -8.38 -10.06
CA ASN A 75 6.36 -9.83 -10.26
C ASN A 75 6.49 -10.59 -8.92
N VAL A 76 5.54 -10.32 -8.02
CA VAL A 76 5.40 -10.98 -6.71
C VAL A 76 3.95 -11.44 -6.51
N PRO A 77 3.71 -12.48 -5.71
CA PRO A 77 2.36 -12.83 -5.24
C PRO A 77 1.67 -11.63 -4.56
N LEU A 78 0.34 -11.51 -4.71
CA LEU A 78 -0.41 -10.40 -4.10
C LEU A 78 -0.40 -10.49 -2.57
N GLU A 79 -0.42 -11.71 -2.04
CA GLU A 79 -0.36 -12.00 -0.62
C GLU A 79 0.90 -11.47 0.04
N ASP A 80 2.03 -11.40 -0.67
CA ASP A 80 3.29 -10.85 -0.15
C ASP A 80 3.18 -9.34 0.09
N LEU A 81 2.24 -8.65 -0.57
CA LEU A 81 1.95 -7.23 -0.31
C LEU A 81 1.01 -7.02 0.88
N ILE A 82 0.34 -8.06 1.37
CA ILE A 82 -0.72 -7.98 2.39
C ILE A 82 -0.30 -8.64 3.71
N LYS A 83 0.47 -9.73 3.63
CA LYS A 83 0.84 -10.59 4.77
C LYS A 83 2.23 -10.32 5.30
#